data_AF-A0A0H1BM62-F1
#
_entry.id   AF-A0A0H1BM62-F1
#
_cell.length_a   1.000
_cell.length_b   1.000
_cell.length_c   1.000
_cell.angle_alpha   90.00
_cell.angle_beta   90.00
_cell.angle_gamma   90.00
#
_symmetry.space_group_name_H-M   'P 1'
#
loop_
_entity.id
_entity.type
_entity.pdbx_description
1 polymer ?
#
loop_
_entity_poly.entity_id
_entity_poly.type
_entity_poly.pdbx_seq_one_letter_code
_entity_poly.pdbx_strand_id
1 'polypeptide(L)' 'MCPTVDVFEKRIAALEGGVAAVAASSGQSAQFMTIAALAGAGDNIVSTTNLYGGTYNQFKVLLPRLGITT' A
#
# COMPACT_ATOMS: atom_id res chain seq x y z
N MET A 1 -17.64 7.96 6.01
CA MET A 1 -16.39 7.75 6.75
C MET A 1 -16.74 7.50 8.21
N CYS A 2 -16.14 6.51 8.88
CA CYS A 2 -16.39 6.29 10.31
C CYS A 2 -15.73 7.42 11.12
N PRO A 3 -16.45 8.12 12.03
CA PRO A 3 -15.89 9.29 12.72
C PRO A 3 -14.60 9.03 13.50
N THR A 4 -14.45 7.83 14.09
CA THR A 4 -13.23 7.46 14.83
C THR A 4 -12.03 7.24 13.91
N VAL A 5 -12.28 6.69 12.72
CA VAL A 5 -11.25 6.46 11.69
C VAL A 5 -10.78 7.80 11.10
N ASP A 6 -11.71 8.71 10.82
CA ASP A 6 -11.41 10.05 10.30
C ASP A 6 -10.48 10.85 11.25
N VAL A 7 -10.70 10.77 12.57
CA VAL A 7 -9.82 11.40 13.56
C VAL A 7 -8.41 10.79 13.52
N PHE A 8 -8.30 9.47 13.37
CA PHE A 8 -7.01 8.80 13.24
C PHE A 8 -6.29 9.24 11.96
N GLU A 9 -6.97 9.22 10.81
CA GLU A 9 -6.42 9.62 9.51
C GLU A 9 -5.92 11.07 9.53
N LYS A 10 -6.70 12.01 10.09
CA LYS A 10 -6.29 13.41 10.22
C LYS A 10 -5.04 13.58 11.08
N ARG A 11 -4.90 12.79 12.16
CA ARG A 11 -3.72 12.85 13.03
C ARG A 11 -2.48 12.29 12.32
N ILE A 12 -2.61 11.17 11.61
CA ILE A 12 -1.51 10.60 10.84
C ILE A 12 -1.07 11.56 9.73
N ALA A 13 -2.01 12.16 8.99
CA ALA A 13 -1.71 13.16 7.96
C ALA A 13 -0.93 14.34 8.55
N ALA A 14 -1.34 14.87 9.70
CA ALA A 14 -0.65 15.96 10.37
C ALA A 14 0.77 15.59 10.86
N LEU A 15 0.97 14.36 11.35
CA LEU A 15 2.28 13.88 11.83
C LEU A 15 3.28 13.67 10.69
N GLU A 16 2.82 13.14 9.56
CA GLU A 16 3.66 12.90 8.37
C GLU A 16 3.80 14.13 7.47
N GLY A 17 3.10 15.23 7.78
CA GLY A 17 3.06 16.44 6.93
C GLY A 17 2.35 16.22 5.59
N GLY A 18 1.49 15.20 5.49
CA GLY A 18 0.75 14.85 4.29
C GLY A 18 -0.58 15.61 4.15
N VAL A 19 -1.10 15.67 2.92
CA VAL A 19 -2.41 16.32 2.64
C VAL A 19 -3.58 15.50 3.19
N ALA A 20 -3.46 14.17 3.21
CA ALA A 20 -4.45 13.23 3.74
C ALA A 20 -3.78 11.90 4.12
N ALA A 21 -4.52 11.06 4.85
CA ALA A 21 -4.15 9.67 5.13
C ALA A 21 -5.37 8.76 4.96
N VAL A 22 -5.12 7.47 4.74
CA VAL A 22 -6.16 6.44 4.60
C VAL A 22 -5.82 5.29 5.53
N ALA A 23 -6.74 4.95 6.43
CA ALA A 23 -6.62 3.81 7.31
C ALA A 23 -6.92 2.51 6.56
N ALA A 24 -6.13 1.47 6.84
CA ALA A 24 -6.30 0.14 6.27
C ALA A 24 -6.43 -0.90 7.37
N SER A 25 -6.91 -2.10 7.04
CA SER A 25 -7.14 -3.17 8.03
C SER A 25 -5.84 -3.80 8.56
N SER A 26 -4.74 -3.66 7.80
CA SER A 26 -3.39 -4.11 8.15
C SER A 26 -2.32 -3.39 7.33
N GLY A 27 -1.05 -3.48 7.72
CA GLY A 27 0.07 -2.95 6.92
C GLY A 27 0.14 -3.57 5.52
N GLN A 28 -0.17 -4.87 5.38
CA GLN A 28 -0.19 -5.55 4.07
C GLN A 28 -1.35 -5.07 3.19
N SER A 29 -2.49 -4.70 3.78
CA SER A 29 -3.58 -4.08 3.03
C SER A 29 -3.22 -2.65 2.61
N ALA A 30 -2.56 -1.88 3.47
CA ALA A 30 -2.15 -0.51 3.17
C ALA A 30 -1.23 -0.47 1.93
N GLN A 31 -0.16 -1.28 1.92
CA GLN A 31 0.74 -1.34 0.77
C GLN A 31 0.04 -1.83 -0.51
N PHE A 32 -0.86 -2.82 -0.39
CA PHE A 32 -1.59 -3.33 -1.56
C PHE A 32 -2.56 -2.30 -2.13
N MET A 33 -3.32 -1.62 -1.28
CA MET A 33 -4.24 -0.56 -1.71
C MET A 33 -3.48 0.55 -2.43
N THR A 34 -2.32 0.95 -1.92
CA THR A 34 -1.45 1.93 -2.59
C THR A 34 -0.99 1.44 -3.97
N ILE A 35 -0.52 0.18 -4.08
CA ILE A 35 -0.07 -0.37 -5.35
C ILE A 35 -1.22 -0.49 -6.36
N ALA A 36 -2.36 -1.06 -5.95
CA ALA A 36 -3.51 -1.24 -6.82
C ALA A 36 -4.16 0.09 -7.26
N ALA A 37 -3.95 1.17 -6.50
CA ALA A 37 -4.38 2.51 -6.90
C ALA A 37 -3.44 3.17 -7.93
N LEU A 38 -2.17 2.75 -7.99
CA LEU A 38 -1.12 3.42 -8.78
C LEU A 38 -0.62 2.60 -9.98
N ALA A 39 -0.73 1.28 -9.94
CA ALA A 39 -0.18 0.37 -10.94
C ALA A 39 -1.22 -0.64 -11.42
N GLY A 40 -1.13 -1.01 -12.69
CA GLY A 40 -1.99 -2.00 -13.35
C GLY A 40 -1.22 -2.97 -14.22
N ALA A 41 -1.95 -3.82 -14.95
CA ALA A 41 -1.34 -4.82 -15.81
C ALA A 41 -0.44 -4.18 -16.89
N GLY A 42 0.80 -4.67 -16.99
CA GLY A 42 1.84 -4.13 -17.86
C GLY A 42 2.80 -3.16 -17.18
N ASP A 43 2.49 -2.69 -15.97
CA ASP A 43 3.38 -1.82 -15.21
C ASP A 43 4.48 -2.60 -14.48
N ASN A 44 5.58 -1.90 -14.19
CA ASN A 44 6.73 -2.43 -13.48
C ASN A 44 7.07 -1.59 -12.25
N ILE A 45 7.24 -2.26 -11.10
CA ILE A 45 7.59 -1.64 -9.81
C ILE A 45 9.03 -2.03 -9.46
N VAL A 46 9.89 -1.06 -9.17
CA VAL A 46 11.25 -1.35 -8.66
C VAL A 46 11.22 -1.39 -7.13
N SER A 47 11.81 -2.43 -6.53
CA SER A 47 11.84 -2.60 -5.08
C SER A 47 13.23 -2.98 -4.56
N THR A 48 13.50 -2.70 -3.28
CA THR A 48 14.72 -3.17 -2.60
C THR A 48 14.65 -4.69 -2.40
N THR A 49 15.80 -5.34 -2.30
CA THR A 49 15.86 -6.77 -1.92
C THR A 49 15.51 -7.02 -0.46
N ASN A 50 15.56 -5.98 0.39
CA ASN A 50 15.39 -6.10 1.84
C ASN A 50 13.94 -5.79 2.26
N LEU A 51 12.99 -6.57 1.75
CA LEU A 51 11.56 -6.42 2.07
C LEU A 51 11.14 -7.31 3.25
N TYR A 52 10.08 -6.88 3.95
CA TYR A 52 9.36 -7.76 4.86
C TYR A 52 8.85 -9.00 4.12
N GLY A 53 8.95 -10.19 4.72
CA GLY A 53 8.68 -11.46 4.04
C GLY A 53 7.28 -11.57 3.41
N GLY A 54 6.26 -11.01 4.07
CA GLY A 54 4.90 -10.94 3.51
C GLY A 54 4.81 -10.06 2.26
N THR A 55 5.52 -8.92 2.26
CA THR A 55 5.62 -8.01 1.10
C THR A 55 6.38 -8.66 -0.05
N TYR A 56 7.49 -9.34 0.25
CA TYR A 56 8.23 -10.11 -0.76
C TYR A 56 7.33 -11.16 -1.42
N ASN A 57 6.57 -11.93 -0.64
CA ASN A 57 5.65 -12.92 -1.19
C ASN A 57 4.53 -12.26 -2.00
N GLN A 58 4.01 -11.12 -1.56
CA GLN A 58 3.01 -10.35 -2.30
C GLN A 58 3.54 -9.91 -3.67
N PHE A 59 4.77 -9.40 -3.74
CA PHE A 59 5.40 -8.94 -4.98
C PHE A 59 5.73 -10.11 -5.89
N LYS A 60 6.27 -11.20 -5.34
CA LYS A 60 6.67 -12.38 -6.11
C LYS A 60 5.50 -13.23 -6.63
N VAL A 61 4.38 -13.28 -5.90
CA VAL A 61 3.31 -14.26 -6.17
C VAL A 61 1.98 -13.60 -6.54
N LEU A 62 1.58 -12.54 -5.82
CA LEU A 62 0.26 -11.92 -6.04
C LEU A 62 0.28 -10.93 -7.20
N LEU A 63 1.20 -9.98 -7.21
CA LEU A 63 1.24 -8.91 -8.23
C LEU A 63 1.39 -9.44 -9.68
N PRO A 64 2.18 -10.48 -9.97
CA PRO A 64 2.29 -11.03 -11.32
C PRO A 64 0.97 -11.61 -11.84
N ARG A 65 0.10 -12.10 -10.95
CA ARG A 65 -1.26 -12.57 -11.31
C ARG A 65 -2.19 -11.43 -11.71
N LEU A 66 -1.88 -10.20 -11.29
CA LEU A 66 -2.56 -8.98 -11.70
C LEU A 66 -1.87 -8.31 -12.90
N GLY A 67 -0.85 -8.96 -13.48
CA GLY A 67 -0.10 -8.46 -14.62
C GLY A 67 0.93 -7.38 -14.27
N ILE A 68 1.24 -7.17 -12.98
CA ILE A 68 2.23 -6.19 -12.52
C ILE A 68 3.56 -6.93 -12.28
N THR A 69 4.66 -6.42 -12.83
CA THR A 69 6.00 -6.98 -12.61
C THR A 69 6.74 -6.20 -11.52
N THR A 70 7.62 -6.90 -10.81
CA THR A 70 8.45 -6.37 -9.71
C THR A 70 9.85 -6.93 -9.74
#